data_AF-A0A2V1DTV3-F1
#
_entry.id   AF-A0A2V1DTV3-F1
#
_cell.length_a   1.000
_cell.length_b   1.000
_cell.length_c   1.000
_cell.angle_alpha   90.00
_cell.angle_beta   90.00
_cell.angle_gamma   90.00
#
_symmetry.space_group_name_H-M   'P 1'
#
loop_
_entity.id
_entity.type
_entity.pdbx_description
1 polymer ?
#
loop_
_entity_poly.entity_id
_entity_poly.type
_entity_poly.pdbx_seq_one_letter_code
_entity_poly.pdbx_strand_id
1 'polypeptide(L)'
;MPMFKKYESPKLQLYEKALPIPPQAEVKYKITNPVTGNEIWYYELEVKPFTQQIYPNLQATRLIGYNGTAPGPIFIVPRYQETYVRFVNNGDREGAVHLHGSPSRAPFDGWAEDEYFPGQYKDYYYPNYESAKTLWYHDHGLGVTSENVLFGQTGTYLIHDPAEDPLGLPSGYGQYDIPLVLTSKHYNPDGTLKSSQGERQSYWGDVIHVNEQPWPFLNVEPRKYRFRILDASLSRNFDLFFVLSSAPSTRLPFHVIASDAGLLSVPNKQVFDDFPDLINHLMNPRLFV
;
A
#
# COMPACT_ATOMS: atom_id res chain seq x y z
N MET A 1 16.42 -5.86 30.06
CA MET A 1 15.99 -6.31 28.71
C MET A 1 14.57 -5.82 28.51
N PRO A 2 14.26 -5.05 27.46
CA PRO A 2 12.87 -4.78 27.13
C PRO A 2 12.21 -6.14 26.85
N MET A 3 11.22 -6.52 27.65
CA MET A 3 10.43 -7.72 27.39
C MET A 3 9.55 -7.41 26.18
N PHE A 4 9.94 -7.92 25.01
CA PHE A 4 9.02 -7.98 23.88
C PHE A 4 7.81 -8.83 24.30
N LYS A 5 6.61 -8.32 24.04
CA LYS A 5 5.38 -9.07 24.32
C LYS A 5 5.41 -10.38 23.52
N LYS A 6 4.94 -11.46 24.13
CA LYS A 6 4.87 -12.77 23.47
C LYS A 6 3.95 -12.67 22.25
N TYR A 7 4.36 -13.32 21.16
CA TYR A 7 3.56 -13.55 19.97
C TYR A 7 2.19 -14.15 20.35
N GLU A 8 1.09 -13.52 19.95
CA GLU A 8 -0.28 -13.94 20.28
C GLU A 8 -0.94 -14.69 19.11
N SER A 9 -0.66 -14.25 17.87
CA SER A 9 -1.07 -14.98 16.67
C SER A 9 -0.44 -16.39 16.61
N PRO A 10 -1.04 -17.33 15.86
CA PRO A 10 -0.41 -18.64 15.68
C PRO A 10 0.98 -18.51 15.05
N LYS A 11 1.85 -19.49 15.29
CA LYS A 11 3.21 -19.48 14.75
C LYS A 11 3.19 -19.66 13.24
N LEU A 12 3.96 -18.84 12.53
CA LEU A 12 4.26 -19.01 11.11
C LEU A 12 5.73 -19.40 10.93
N GLN A 13 5.98 -20.15 9.87
CA GLN A 13 7.33 -20.29 9.35
C GLN A 13 7.65 -19.05 8.52
N LEU A 14 8.74 -18.38 8.87
CA LEU A 14 9.11 -17.09 8.28
C LEU A 14 9.87 -17.31 6.97
N TYR A 15 9.69 -16.40 6.01
CA TYR A 15 10.49 -16.31 4.78
C TYR A 15 10.36 -17.52 3.84
N GLU A 16 9.23 -18.23 3.86
CA GLU A 16 8.99 -19.38 2.95
C GLU A 16 8.21 -19.04 1.69
N LYS A 17 7.44 -17.95 1.70
CA LYS A 17 6.64 -17.53 0.55
C LYS A 17 7.29 -16.35 -0.14
N ALA A 18 7.30 -16.39 -1.47
CA ALA A 18 7.81 -15.28 -2.26
C ALA A 18 6.96 -14.03 -2.06
N LEU A 19 7.58 -12.85 -2.14
CA LEU A 19 6.91 -11.56 -2.13
C LEU A 19 5.94 -11.49 -3.33
N PRO A 20 4.62 -11.36 -3.11
CA PRO A 20 3.69 -11.13 -4.20
C PRO A 20 3.86 -9.70 -4.74
N ILE A 21 3.72 -9.55 -6.05
CA ILE A 21 3.66 -8.25 -6.72
C ILE A 21 2.21 -8.01 -7.12
N PRO A 22 1.56 -6.92 -6.66
CA PRO A 22 0.20 -6.60 -7.06
C PRO A 22 0.07 -6.54 -8.60
N PRO A 23 -1.04 -7.01 -9.19
CA PRO A 23 -1.26 -6.84 -10.61
C PRO A 23 -1.50 -5.35 -10.94
N GLN A 24 -1.21 -4.95 -12.18
CA GLN A 24 -1.55 -3.60 -12.65
C GLN A 24 -3.06 -3.51 -12.93
N ALA A 25 -3.68 -2.38 -12.58
CA ALA A 25 -5.05 -2.06 -12.93
C ALA A 25 -5.18 -1.88 -14.44
N GLU A 26 -6.18 -2.53 -15.03
CA GLU A 26 -6.43 -2.51 -16.47
C GLU A 26 -7.38 -1.37 -16.85
N VAL A 27 -7.03 -0.62 -17.90
CA VAL A 27 -7.93 0.37 -18.49
C VAL A 27 -9.06 -0.37 -19.18
N LYS A 28 -10.30 -0.17 -18.71
CA LYS A 28 -11.49 -0.84 -19.28
C LYS A 28 -11.88 -0.25 -20.62
N TYR A 29 -11.84 1.08 -20.72
CA TYR A 29 -11.99 1.83 -21.98
C TYR A 29 -11.49 3.27 -21.78
N LYS A 30 -11.47 4.04 -22.87
CA LYS A 30 -11.05 5.43 -22.88
C LYS A 30 -12.21 6.31 -23.32
N ILE A 31 -12.36 7.47 -22.68
CA ILE A 31 -13.42 8.45 -22.96
C ILE A 31 -12.77 9.68 -23.56
N THR A 32 -13.26 10.20 -24.69
CA THR A 32 -12.80 11.49 -25.21
C THR A 32 -13.39 12.62 -24.37
N ASN A 33 -12.53 13.42 -23.74
CA ASN A 33 -12.93 14.62 -23.03
C ASN A 33 -13.47 15.65 -24.04
N PRO A 34 -14.75 16.04 -24.00
CA PRO A 34 -15.33 16.95 -24.99
C PRO A 34 -14.81 18.40 -24.87
N VAL A 35 -14.17 18.74 -23.75
CA VAL A 35 -13.62 20.09 -23.51
C VAL A 35 -12.19 20.21 -24.06
N THR A 36 -11.36 19.19 -23.86
CA THR A 36 -9.93 19.23 -24.21
C THR A 36 -9.56 18.42 -25.45
N GLY A 37 -10.41 17.46 -25.85
CA GLY A 37 -10.13 16.48 -26.90
C GLY A 37 -9.21 15.34 -26.47
N ASN A 38 -8.65 15.38 -25.25
CA ASN A 38 -7.77 14.34 -24.72
C ASN A 38 -8.56 13.10 -24.29
N GLU A 39 -7.88 11.95 -24.22
CA GLU A 39 -8.46 10.73 -23.64
C GLU A 39 -8.45 10.80 -22.11
N ILE A 40 -9.52 10.33 -21.47
CA ILE A 40 -9.61 10.01 -20.04
C ILE A 40 -9.62 8.49 -19.92
N TRP A 41 -8.74 7.92 -19.10
CA TRP A 41 -8.72 6.47 -18.90
C TRP A 41 -9.78 6.08 -17.87
N TYR A 42 -10.65 5.16 -18.24
CA TYR A 42 -11.70 4.66 -17.36
C TYR A 42 -11.33 3.28 -16.81
N TYR A 43 -11.44 3.15 -15.50
CA TYR A 43 -11.19 1.94 -14.73
C TYR A 43 -12.43 1.51 -13.96
N GLU A 44 -12.51 0.23 -13.64
CA GLU A 44 -13.54 -0.31 -12.76
C GLU A 44 -12.92 -1.32 -11.80
N LEU A 45 -13.05 -1.06 -10.51
CA LEU A 45 -12.59 -1.92 -9.44
C LEU A 45 -13.80 -2.38 -8.63
N GLU A 46 -13.87 -3.68 -8.37
CA GLU A 46 -14.93 -4.29 -7.56
C GLU A 46 -14.41 -4.53 -6.14
N VAL A 47 -15.00 -3.87 -5.13
CA VAL A 47 -14.78 -4.23 -3.73
C VAL A 47 -15.54 -5.51 -3.47
N LYS A 48 -14.85 -6.60 -3.14
CA LYS A 48 -15.49 -7.89 -2.88
C LYS A 48 -14.73 -8.75 -1.88
N PRO A 49 -15.42 -9.67 -1.18
CA PRO A 49 -14.77 -10.61 -0.31
C PRO A 49 -13.96 -11.65 -1.09
N PHE A 50 -12.86 -12.09 -0.48
CA PHE A 50 -12.04 -13.21 -0.95
C PHE A 50 -11.38 -13.90 0.25
N THR A 51 -10.71 -15.02 0.02
CA THR A 51 -10.00 -15.75 1.07
C THR A 51 -8.55 -16.03 0.69
N GLN A 52 -7.64 -15.93 1.65
CA GLN A 52 -6.22 -16.25 1.49
C GLN A 52 -5.76 -17.26 2.54
N GLN A 53 -5.05 -18.31 2.12
CA GLN A 53 -4.47 -19.29 3.03
C GLN A 53 -3.16 -18.75 3.63
N ILE A 54 -3.28 -18.01 4.74
CA ILE A 54 -2.15 -17.47 5.51
C ILE A 54 -1.44 -18.58 6.30
N TYR A 55 -2.22 -19.33 7.08
CA TYR A 55 -1.75 -20.42 7.93
C TYR A 55 -2.09 -21.77 7.31
N PRO A 56 -1.14 -22.59 6.83
CA PRO A 56 -1.45 -23.79 6.05
C PRO A 56 -2.41 -24.80 6.69
N ASN A 57 -2.43 -24.88 8.03
CA ASN A 57 -3.21 -25.86 8.79
C ASN A 57 -4.42 -25.26 9.53
N LEU A 58 -4.77 -24.01 9.25
CA LEU A 58 -5.89 -23.30 9.88
C LEU A 58 -6.90 -22.84 8.81
N GLN A 59 -7.96 -22.15 9.22
CA GLN A 59 -8.95 -21.65 8.29
C GLN A 59 -8.33 -20.61 7.34
N ALA A 60 -8.80 -20.59 6.09
CA ALA A 60 -8.42 -19.54 5.16
C ALA A 60 -8.92 -18.19 5.70
N THR A 61 -8.03 -17.20 5.76
CA THR A 61 -8.35 -15.87 6.26
C THR A 61 -9.25 -15.18 5.24
N ARG A 62 -10.43 -14.73 5.70
CA ARG A 62 -11.31 -13.89 4.90
C ARG A 62 -10.81 -12.44 4.87
N LEU A 63 -10.81 -11.87 3.67
CA LEU A 63 -10.41 -10.49 3.37
C LEU A 63 -11.47 -9.84 2.47
N ILE A 64 -11.44 -8.52 2.35
CA ILE A 64 -12.27 -7.72 1.45
C ILE A 64 -11.35 -6.72 0.78
N GLY A 65 -11.25 -6.75 -0.54
CA GLY A 65 -10.28 -5.94 -1.25
C GLY A 65 -10.76 -5.52 -2.62
N TYR A 66 -10.05 -4.56 -3.20
CA TYR A 66 -10.31 -4.07 -4.54
C TYR A 66 -9.93 -5.15 -5.57
N ASN A 67 -10.86 -5.49 -6.45
CA ASN A 67 -10.82 -6.67 -7.34
C ASN A 67 -10.61 -8.01 -6.62
N GLY A 68 -10.95 -8.10 -5.33
CA GLY A 68 -10.75 -9.32 -4.53
C GLY A 68 -9.27 -9.66 -4.33
N THR A 69 -8.40 -8.65 -4.31
CA THR A 69 -7.00 -8.78 -3.92
C THR A 69 -6.68 -7.80 -2.80
N ALA A 70 -5.66 -8.12 -2.01
CA ALA A 70 -5.05 -7.20 -1.08
C ALA A 70 -3.51 -7.35 -1.24
N PRO A 71 -2.74 -6.27 -1.41
CA PRO A 71 -3.23 -4.95 -1.82
C PRO A 71 -4.06 -5.02 -3.11
N GLY A 72 -4.89 -4.01 -3.35
CA GLY A 72 -5.59 -3.83 -4.60
C GLY A 72 -4.62 -3.65 -5.78
N PRO A 73 -5.10 -3.77 -7.03
CA PRO A 73 -4.28 -3.56 -8.22
C PRO A 73 -3.56 -2.21 -8.20
N ILE A 74 -2.31 -2.16 -8.67
CA ILE A 74 -1.58 -0.90 -8.77
C ILE A 74 -2.05 -0.11 -9.99
N PHE A 75 -2.29 1.19 -9.84
CA PHE A 75 -2.42 2.08 -10.99
C PHE A 75 -1.05 2.60 -11.39
N ILE A 76 -0.75 2.65 -12.68
CA ILE A 76 0.45 3.31 -13.22
C ILE A 76 -0.04 4.23 -14.33
N VAL A 77 0.00 5.54 -14.06
CA VAL A 77 -0.68 6.56 -14.87
C VAL A 77 0.31 7.66 -15.22
N PRO A 78 0.45 8.03 -16.51
CA PRO A 78 1.26 9.18 -16.89
C PRO A 78 0.75 10.48 -16.26
N ARG A 79 1.65 11.39 -15.94
CA ARG A 79 1.27 12.74 -15.50
C ARG A 79 0.40 13.42 -16.55
N TYR A 80 -0.62 14.15 -16.09
CA TYR A 80 -1.69 14.78 -16.86
C TYR A 80 -2.68 13.82 -17.55
N GLN A 81 -2.52 12.50 -17.41
CA GLN A 81 -3.52 11.55 -17.87
C GLN A 81 -4.67 11.54 -16.86
N GLU A 82 -5.76 12.23 -17.17
CA GLU A 82 -6.98 12.20 -16.35
C GLU A 82 -7.54 10.78 -16.27
N THR A 83 -8.09 10.41 -15.11
CA THR A 83 -8.69 9.08 -14.90
C THR A 83 -10.06 9.16 -14.25
N TYR A 84 -10.97 8.30 -14.70
CA TYR A 84 -12.17 7.92 -13.95
C TYR A 84 -11.96 6.53 -13.37
N VAL A 85 -12.21 6.36 -12.07
CA VAL A 85 -12.19 5.06 -11.43
C VAL A 85 -13.55 4.82 -10.80
N ARG A 86 -14.29 3.84 -11.34
CA ARG A 86 -15.51 3.34 -10.72
C ARG A 86 -15.16 2.33 -9.64
N PHE A 87 -15.53 2.61 -8.40
CA PHE A 87 -15.50 1.61 -7.33
C PHE A 87 -16.90 1.04 -7.15
N VAL A 88 -17.07 -0.25 -7.42
CA VAL A 88 -18.34 -0.98 -7.25
C VAL A 88 -18.30 -1.72 -5.91
N ASN A 89 -19.22 -1.42 -5.01
CA ASN A 89 -19.26 -2.05 -3.69
C ASN A 89 -20.07 -3.34 -3.72
N ASN A 90 -19.40 -4.47 -3.88
CA ASN A 90 -19.94 -5.81 -3.64
C ASN A 90 -19.35 -6.42 -2.35
N GLY A 91 -18.90 -5.55 -1.42
CA GLY A 91 -18.41 -5.91 -0.10
C GLY A 91 -19.55 -5.97 0.93
N ASP A 92 -19.18 -6.07 2.21
CA ASP A 92 -20.16 -6.23 3.30
C ASP A 92 -20.57 -4.91 3.97
N ARG A 93 -19.81 -3.83 3.72
CA ARG A 93 -19.93 -2.54 4.42
C ARG A 93 -19.90 -1.40 3.42
N GLU A 94 -20.46 -0.28 3.83
CA GLU A 94 -20.20 1.02 3.24
C GLU A 94 -18.70 1.36 3.25
N GLY A 95 -18.32 2.29 2.38
CA GLY A 95 -16.98 2.81 2.31
C GLY A 95 -16.93 4.13 1.57
N ALA A 96 -15.77 4.77 1.56
CA ALA A 96 -15.46 5.96 0.78
C ALA A 96 -14.00 5.86 0.34
N VAL A 97 -13.69 5.95 -0.96
CA VAL A 97 -12.29 5.81 -1.41
C VAL A 97 -11.58 7.16 -1.38
N HIS A 98 -10.45 7.24 -0.68
CA HIS A 98 -9.53 8.37 -0.73
C HIS A 98 -8.29 8.00 -1.57
N LEU A 99 -7.94 8.83 -2.55
CA LEU A 99 -6.65 8.75 -3.26
C LEU A 99 -5.64 9.66 -2.55
N HIS A 100 -4.96 9.10 -1.57
CA HIS A 100 -4.02 9.81 -0.72
C HIS A 100 -2.83 10.35 -1.51
N GLY A 101 -2.64 11.67 -1.44
CA GLY A 101 -1.57 12.40 -2.10
C GLY A 101 -1.97 13.07 -3.43
N SER A 102 -3.20 12.85 -3.90
CA SER A 102 -3.75 13.53 -5.07
C SER A 102 -4.50 14.80 -4.64
N PRO A 103 -4.40 15.91 -5.39
CA PRO A 103 -5.18 17.12 -5.16
C PRO A 103 -6.59 16.99 -5.76
N SER A 104 -7.30 15.93 -5.40
CA SER A 104 -8.65 15.65 -5.87
C SER A 104 -9.63 16.76 -5.46
N ARG A 105 -10.70 16.95 -6.23
CA ARG A 105 -11.79 17.84 -5.81
C ARG A 105 -12.56 17.19 -4.67
N ALA A 106 -13.16 17.99 -3.79
CA ALA A 106 -13.84 17.49 -2.59
C ALA A 106 -14.79 16.29 -2.80
N PRO A 107 -15.66 16.25 -3.85
CA PRO A 107 -16.54 15.09 -4.07
C PRO A 107 -15.82 13.79 -4.50
N PHE A 108 -14.55 13.90 -4.90
CA PHE A 108 -13.71 12.80 -5.38
C PHE A 108 -12.53 12.53 -4.44
N ASP A 109 -12.52 13.12 -3.26
CA ASP A 109 -11.40 12.99 -2.32
C ASP A 109 -11.66 11.94 -1.23
N GLY A 110 -12.85 11.31 -1.22
CA GLY A 110 -13.19 10.33 -0.18
C GLY A 110 -13.52 10.99 1.15
N TRP A 111 -14.29 12.08 1.13
CA TRP A 111 -14.89 12.63 2.34
C TRP A 111 -15.58 11.51 3.12
N ALA A 112 -15.35 11.43 4.42
CA ALA A 112 -15.71 10.24 5.19
C ALA A 112 -17.21 9.93 5.21
N GLU A 113 -18.07 10.94 5.05
CA GLU A 113 -19.53 10.79 5.00
C GLU A 113 -20.07 10.65 3.55
N ASP A 114 -19.20 10.72 2.55
CA ASP A 114 -19.53 10.60 1.13
C ASP A 114 -19.40 9.14 0.69
N GLU A 115 -20.19 8.31 1.37
CA GLU A 115 -20.11 6.86 1.34
C GLU A 115 -20.92 6.25 0.19
N TYR A 116 -20.45 5.09 -0.28
CA TYR A 116 -21.18 4.22 -1.22
C TYR A 116 -21.43 2.87 -0.54
N PHE A 117 -22.70 2.48 -0.48
CA PHE A 117 -23.17 1.28 0.22
C PHE A 117 -23.03 0.01 -0.63
N PRO A 118 -23.09 -1.20 -0.03
CA PRO A 118 -23.18 -2.44 -0.80
C PRO A 118 -24.30 -2.40 -1.85
N GLY A 119 -23.98 -2.83 -3.07
CA GLY A 119 -24.85 -2.75 -4.25
C GLY A 119 -24.81 -1.39 -4.98
N GLN A 120 -24.06 -0.41 -4.47
CA GLN A 120 -23.83 0.88 -5.12
C GLN A 120 -22.43 0.96 -5.73
N TYR A 121 -22.20 2.02 -6.50
CA TYR A 121 -20.88 2.36 -6.99
C TYR A 121 -20.70 3.88 -6.96
N LYS A 122 -19.46 4.33 -7.03
CA LYS A 122 -19.13 5.74 -7.24
C LYS A 122 -18.00 5.89 -8.24
N ASP A 123 -18.14 6.88 -9.12
CA ASP A 123 -17.12 7.30 -10.06
C ASP A 123 -16.27 8.40 -9.42
N TYR A 124 -14.98 8.14 -9.28
CA TYR A 124 -13.99 9.10 -8.80
C TYR A 124 -13.21 9.66 -9.98
N TYR A 125 -13.08 10.99 -10.03
CA TYR A 125 -12.30 11.66 -11.06
C TYR A 125 -10.97 12.16 -10.49
N TYR A 126 -9.86 11.70 -11.06
CA TYR A 126 -8.53 12.09 -10.62
C TYR A 126 -7.80 12.92 -11.68
N PRO A 127 -7.18 14.04 -11.27
CA PRO A 127 -6.59 14.99 -12.20
C PRO A 127 -5.18 14.61 -12.66
N ASN A 128 -4.40 13.94 -11.79
CA ASN A 128 -3.04 13.43 -12.06
C ASN A 128 -2.03 14.46 -12.61
N TYR A 129 -2.19 15.76 -12.32
CA TYR A 129 -1.29 16.81 -12.83
C TYR A 129 -0.06 17.06 -11.94
N GLU A 130 -0.10 16.56 -10.71
CA GLU A 130 0.97 16.68 -9.71
C GLU A 130 2.27 15.98 -10.15
N SER A 131 3.36 16.24 -9.42
CA SER A 131 4.66 15.58 -9.64
C SER A 131 4.54 14.06 -9.59
N ALA A 132 5.43 13.36 -10.31
CA ALA A 132 5.58 11.92 -10.17
C ALA A 132 5.86 11.54 -8.70
N LYS A 133 5.08 10.58 -8.21
CA LYS A 133 5.09 10.14 -6.80
C LYS A 133 4.37 8.81 -6.65
N THR A 134 4.55 8.17 -5.51
CA THR A 134 3.79 6.97 -5.13
C THR A 134 2.63 7.40 -4.24
N LEU A 135 1.44 7.49 -4.82
CA LEU A 135 0.18 7.65 -4.10
C LEU A 135 -0.32 6.28 -3.65
N TRP A 136 -1.36 6.29 -2.84
CA TRP A 136 -2.08 5.10 -2.45
C TRP A 136 -3.56 5.41 -2.31
N TYR A 137 -4.40 4.42 -2.58
CA TYR A 137 -5.85 4.55 -2.45
C TYR A 137 -6.34 3.57 -1.40
N HIS A 138 -7.23 4.04 -0.54
CA HIS A 138 -7.72 3.26 0.58
C HIS A 138 -9.13 3.68 1.00
N ASP A 139 -9.80 2.82 1.75
CA ASP A 139 -11.08 3.19 2.36
C ASP A 139 -10.91 4.31 3.40
N HIS A 140 -11.91 5.16 3.49
CA HIS A 140 -11.99 6.34 4.33
C HIS A 140 -13.43 6.55 4.88
N GLY A 141 -14.28 5.51 4.84
CA GLY A 141 -15.67 5.58 5.31
C GLY A 141 -15.78 5.88 6.81
N LEU A 142 -16.81 6.61 7.21
CA LEU A 142 -16.99 7.11 8.56
C LEU A 142 -17.20 5.96 9.54
N GLY A 143 -16.32 5.85 10.54
CA GLY A 143 -16.42 4.82 11.59
C GLY A 143 -16.05 3.39 11.14
N VAL A 144 -15.87 3.14 9.84
CA VAL A 144 -15.51 1.83 9.28
C VAL A 144 -14.10 1.77 8.69
N THR A 145 -13.46 2.93 8.44
CA THR A 145 -12.10 3.04 7.84
C THR A 145 -11.12 1.97 8.35
N SER A 146 -10.94 1.87 9.67
CA SER A 146 -9.93 0.95 10.24
C SER A 146 -10.20 -0.52 9.92
N GLU A 147 -11.46 -0.94 9.94
CA GLU A 147 -11.84 -2.32 9.64
C GLU A 147 -11.69 -2.59 8.14
N ASN A 148 -12.19 -1.68 7.30
CA ASN A 148 -12.11 -1.82 5.85
C ASN A 148 -10.66 -1.88 5.35
N VAL A 149 -9.78 -1.02 5.85
CA VAL A 149 -8.34 -1.04 5.57
C VAL A 149 -7.68 -2.33 6.08
N LEU A 150 -7.96 -2.74 7.33
CA LEU A 150 -7.41 -3.96 7.92
C LEU A 150 -7.73 -5.22 7.08
N PHE A 151 -8.95 -5.29 6.56
CA PHE A 151 -9.41 -6.43 5.76
C PHE A 151 -8.95 -6.39 4.29
N GLY A 152 -8.32 -5.32 3.82
CA GLY A 152 -7.62 -5.31 2.53
C GLY A 152 -8.00 -4.20 1.54
N GLN A 153 -8.81 -3.21 1.94
CA GLN A 153 -9.19 -2.09 1.06
C GLN A 153 -8.09 -1.02 0.99
N THR A 154 -6.92 -1.42 0.50
CA THR A 154 -5.73 -0.58 0.25
C THR A 154 -5.04 -1.00 -1.04
N GLY A 155 -4.60 -0.05 -1.86
CA GLY A 155 -3.74 -0.30 -3.02
C GLY A 155 -2.84 0.91 -3.33
N THR A 156 -1.90 0.75 -4.25
CA THR A 156 -0.96 1.83 -4.64
C THR A 156 -1.33 2.45 -5.98
N TYR A 157 -0.97 3.72 -6.17
CA TYR A 157 -1.23 4.47 -7.39
C TYR A 157 0.03 5.27 -7.74
N LEU A 158 0.63 4.98 -8.89
CA LEU A 158 1.86 5.61 -9.34
C LEU A 158 1.56 6.64 -10.43
N ILE A 159 1.91 7.90 -10.17
CA ILE A 159 2.04 8.89 -11.23
C ILE A 159 3.45 8.82 -11.78
N HIS A 160 3.55 8.55 -13.08
CA HIS A 160 4.80 8.52 -13.82
C HIS A 160 4.96 9.79 -14.66
N ASP A 161 6.12 10.44 -14.55
CA ASP A 161 6.49 11.58 -15.38
C ASP A 161 7.72 11.19 -16.22
N PRO A 162 7.65 11.21 -17.56
CA PRO A 162 8.79 10.92 -18.43
C PRO A 162 10.02 11.80 -18.16
N ALA A 163 9.85 12.95 -17.50
CA ALA A 163 10.97 13.78 -17.05
C ALA A 163 11.87 13.09 -16.01
N GLU A 164 11.39 12.04 -15.32
CA GLU A 164 12.22 11.22 -14.42
C GLU A 164 13.08 10.19 -15.17
N ASP A 165 12.74 9.83 -16.40
CA ASP A 165 13.42 8.73 -17.13
C ASP A 165 14.94 8.95 -17.31
N PRO A 166 15.42 10.16 -17.65
CA PRO A 166 16.85 10.41 -17.80
C PRO A 166 17.66 10.24 -16.49
N LEU A 167 17.01 10.16 -15.33
CA LEU A 167 17.69 9.90 -14.05
C LEU A 167 18.26 8.47 -13.98
N GLY A 168 17.81 7.56 -14.84
CA GLY A 168 18.33 6.19 -14.90
C GLY A 168 18.13 5.39 -13.61
N LEU A 169 17.05 5.68 -12.87
CA LEU A 169 16.66 4.93 -11.68
C LEU A 169 16.34 3.47 -12.04
N PRO A 170 16.51 2.51 -11.11
CA PRO A 170 16.03 1.15 -11.33
C PRO A 170 14.54 1.17 -11.71
N SER A 171 14.20 0.49 -12.81
CA SER A 171 12.90 0.60 -13.48
C SER A 171 12.35 -0.78 -13.86
N GLY A 172 11.12 -0.80 -14.36
CA GLY A 172 10.38 -2.03 -14.62
C GLY A 172 9.64 -2.49 -13.37
N TYR A 173 8.34 -2.19 -13.33
CA TYR A 173 7.44 -2.59 -12.25
C TYR A 173 7.52 -4.10 -12.02
N GLY A 174 7.75 -4.51 -10.77
CA GLY A 174 7.88 -5.93 -10.39
C GLY A 174 9.21 -6.58 -10.76
N GLN A 175 10.13 -5.86 -11.44
CA GLN A 175 11.46 -6.37 -11.80
C GLN A 175 12.55 -5.70 -10.96
N TYR A 176 12.72 -4.39 -11.13
CA TYR A 176 13.67 -3.59 -10.34
C TYR A 176 13.03 -2.37 -9.69
N ASP A 177 11.73 -2.12 -9.96
CA ASP A 177 10.91 -1.16 -9.25
C ASP A 177 9.79 -1.91 -8.52
N ILE A 178 9.96 -2.10 -7.20
CA ILE A 178 9.22 -3.06 -6.40
C ILE A 178 8.37 -2.33 -5.35
N PRO A 179 7.03 -2.48 -5.35
CA PRO A 179 6.20 -1.96 -4.28
C PRO A 179 6.35 -2.83 -3.03
N LEU A 180 6.50 -2.19 -1.87
CA LEU A 180 6.52 -2.83 -0.55
C LEU A 180 5.44 -2.17 0.33
N VAL A 181 4.22 -2.67 0.27
CA VAL A 181 3.11 -2.24 1.13
C VAL A 181 3.21 -3.00 2.46
N LEU A 182 3.62 -2.30 3.51
CA LEU A 182 3.76 -2.85 4.85
C LEU A 182 2.42 -2.76 5.58
N THR A 183 2.02 -3.87 6.21
CA THR A 183 0.91 -3.86 7.17
C THR A 183 1.30 -4.67 8.40
N SER A 184 0.60 -4.43 9.50
CA SER A 184 0.72 -5.26 10.70
C SER A 184 -0.64 -5.70 11.20
N LYS A 185 -0.81 -7.01 11.35
CA LYS A 185 -2.10 -7.64 11.65
C LYS A 185 -2.00 -8.61 12.82
N HIS A 186 -3.16 -9.03 13.31
CA HIS A 186 -3.29 -10.03 14.35
C HIS A 186 -4.29 -11.11 13.90
N TYR A 187 -3.99 -12.37 14.19
CA TYR A 187 -4.81 -13.51 13.82
C TYR A 187 -5.31 -14.26 15.04
N ASN A 188 -6.55 -14.72 14.97
CA ASN A 188 -7.14 -15.59 15.98
C ASN A 188 -6.51 -17.00 15.91
N PRO A 189 -6.67 -17.83 16.97
CA PRO A 189 -6.15 -19.20 16.99
C PRO A 189 -6.60 -20.10 15.82
N ASP A 190 -7.72 -19.76 15.17
CA ASP A 190 -8.29 -20.49 14.04
C ASP A 190 -7.82 -19.98 12.67
N GLY A 191 -6.91 -18.99 12.62
CA GLY A 191 -6.38 -18.41 11.38
C GLY A 191 -7.21 -17.28 10.78
N THR A 192 -8.34 -16.92 11.40
CA THR A 192 -9.13 -15.75 10.97
C THR A 192 -8.46 -14.44 11.41
N LEU A 193 -8.74 -13.36 10.71
CA LEU A 193 -8.22 -12.03 11.05
C LEU A 193 -8.97 -11.48 12.26
N LYS A 194 -8.24 -10.96 13.25
CA LYS A 194 -8.85 -10.33 14.43
C LYS A 194 -9.33 -8.92 14.08
N SER A 195 -10.63 -8.67 14.18
CA SER A 195 -11.25 -7.36 13.93
C SER A 195 -10.61 -6.23 14.73
N SER A 196 -10.58 -5.02 14.16
CA SER A 196 -10.21 -3.78 14.89
C SER A 196 -11.37 -3.21 15.70
N GLN A 197 -12.59 -3.72 15.53
CA GLN A 197 -13.77 -3.20 16.21
C GLN A 197 -13.64 -3.29 17.74
N GLY A 198 -13.96 -2.19 18.40
CA GLY A 198 -13.87 -2.08 19.85
C GLY A 198 -12.47 -1.71 20.37
N GLU A 199 -11.43 -1.73 19.53
CA GLU A 199 -10.13 -1.14 19.86
C GLU A 199 -10.26 0.39 19.93
N ARG A 200 -9.71 1.00 20.98
CA ARG A 200 -9.85 2.44 21.27
C ARG A 200 -8.52 3.17 21.50
N GLN A 201 -7.42 2.43 21.52
CA GLN A 201 -6.07 2.95 21.66
C GLN A 201 -5.32 2.80 20.35
N SER A 202 -4.94 1.57 19.98
CA SER A 202 -4.12 1.29 18.81
C SER A 202 -4.13 -0.19 18.47
N TYR A 203 -4.31 -0.50 17.18
CA TYR A 203 -4.21 -1.85 16.67
C TYR A 203 -2.79 -2.08 16.14
N TRP A 204 -1.91 -2.59 17.00
CA TRP A 204 -0.48 -2.72 16.67
C TRP A 204 -0.15 -3.90 15.74
N GLY A 205 -0.93 -4.98 15.80
CA GLY A 205 -0.61 -6.25 15.14
C GLY A 205 0.65 -6.92 15.70
N ASP A 206 0.84 -8.20 15.40
CA ASP A 206 2.08 -8.95 15.69
C ASP A 206 2.63 -9.69 14.47
N VAL A 207 1.82 -9.94 13.43
CA VAL A 207 2.28 -10.41 12.12
C VAL A 207 2.60 -9.21 11.24
N ILE A 208 3.80 -9.19 10.66
CA ILE A 208 4.20 -8.17 9.68
C ILE A 208 4.02 -8.75 8.28
N HIS A 209 3.40 -7.97 7.40
CA HIS A 209 3.17 -8.33 6.02
C HIS A 209 3.91 -7.38 5.09
N VAL A 210 4.30 -7.90 3.93
CA VAL A 210 4.67 -7.08 2.78
C VAL A 210 3.81 -7.55 1.61
N ASN A 211 3.08 -6.61 1.00
CA ASN A 211 2.10 -6.91 -0.04
C ASN A 211 1.13 -8.04 0.40
N GLU A 212 0.64 -7.97 1.65
CA GLU A 212 -0.30 -8.93 2.25
C GLU A 212 0.17 -10.38 2.37
N GLN A 213 1.47 -10.62 2.17
CA GLN A 213 2.10 -11.88 2.53
C GLN A 213 2.83 -11.70 3.87
N PRO A 214 2.53 -12.51 4.90
CA PRO A 214 3.34 -12.56 6.12
C PRO A 214 4.79 -12.91 5.82
N TRP A 215 5.73 -12.10 6.32
CA TRP A 215 7.19 -12.27 6.22
C TRP A 215 7.68 -12.99 4.96
N PRO A 216 7.54 -12.37 3.78
CA PRO A 216 7.96 -12.97 2.52
C PRO A 216 9.47 -12.92 2.33
N PHE A 217 9.97 -13.65 1.32
CA PHE A 217 11.31 -13.45 0.76
C PHE A 217 11.22 -12.92 -0.68
N LEU A 218 12.28 -12.25 -1.15
CA LEU A 218 12.44 -11.86 -2.55
C LEU A 218 13.83 -12.28 -3.02
N ASN A 219 13.91 -13.08 -4.08
CA ASN A 219 15.18 -13.38 -4.74
C ASN A 219 15.61 -12.16 -5.54
N VAL A 220 16.82 -11.66 -5.27
CA VAL A 220 17.37 -10.48 -5.95
C VAL A 220 18.74 -10.79 -6.55
N GLU A 221 19.05 -10.10 -7.64
CA GLU A 221 20.39 -10.06 -8.21
C GLU A 221 21.29 -9.11 -7.39
N PRO A 222 22.62 -9.28 -7.41
CA PRO A 222 23.56 -8.35 -6.77
C PRO A 222 23.67 -7.02 -7.54
N ARG A 223 22.60 -6.22 -7.51
CA ARG A 223 22.45 -4.93 -8.21
C ARG A 223 21.50 -3.99 -7.46
N LYS A 224 21.25 -2.80 -8.02
CA LYS A 224 20.33 -1.80 -7.46
C LYS A 224 18.86 -2.14 -7.77
N TYR A 225 18.00 -1.87 -6.80
CA TYR A 225 16.54 -1.96 -6.84
C TYR A 225 15.94 -0.66 -6.31
N ARG A 226 14.79 -0.26 -6.85
CA ARG A 226 13.95 0.83 -6.37
C ARG A 226 12.82 0.21 -5.56
N PHE A 227 12.77 0.46 -4.25
CA PHE A 227 11.69 -0.02 -3.38
C PHE A 227 10.74 1.11 -3.01
N ARG A 228 9.47 0.98 -3.39
CA ARG A 228 8.38 1.92 -3.04
C ARG A 228 7.69 1.44 -1.78
N ILE A 229 8.15 1.91 -0.64
CA ILE A 229 7.63 1.49 0.67
C ILE A 229 6.44 2.35 1.05
N LEU A 230 5.37 1.72 1.48
CA LEU A 230 4.19 2.34 2.08
C LEU A 230 3.95 1.68 3.43
N ASP A 231 3.80 2.46 4.49
CA ASP A 231 3.22 1.96 5.75
C ASP A 231 1.70 2.11 5.68
N ALA A 232 1.01 1.00 5.45
CA ALA A 232 -0.44 0.89 5.43
C ALA A 232 -0.97 0.20 6.71
N SER A 233 -0.18 0.18 7.78
CA SER A 233 -0.60 -0.37 9.07
C SER A 233 -1.63 0.54 9.73
N LEU A 234 -2.55 -0.04 10.51
CA LEU A 234 -3.52 0.76 11.26
C LEU A 234 -2.86 1.65 12.33
N SER A 235 -1.84 1.14 13.01
CA SER A 235 -1.21 1.90 14.11
C SER A 235 0.30 1.71 14.20
N ARG A 236 0.85 0.59 13.70
CA ARG A 236 2.29 0.33 13.77
C ARG A 236 3.06 1.34 12.93
N ASN A 237 4.15 1.85 13.50
CA ASN A 237 5.20 2.57 12.78
C ASN A 237 6.42 1.66 12.66
N PHE A 238 7.26 1.88 11.63
CA PHE A 238 8.47 1.10 11.40
C PHE A 238 9.74 1.95 11.45
N ASP A 239 10.77 1.44 12.13
CA ASP A 239 12.17 1.82 11.93
C ASP A 239 12.81 0.74 11.05
N LEU A 240 12.96 1.03 9.75
CA LEU A 240 13.42 0.07 8.75
C LEU A 240 14.93 0.15 8.56
N PHE A 241 15.58 -1.00 8.59
CA PHE A 241 17.01 -1.16 8.31
C PHE A 241 17.27 -2.48 7.60
N PHE A 242 18.35 -2.53 6.82
CA PHE A 242 18.82 -3.76 6.17
C PHE A 242 20.01 -4.30 6.96
N VAL A 243 20.10 -5.62 7.09
CA VAL A 243 21.22 -6.32 7.74
C VAL A 243 21.60 -7.55 6.92
N LEU A 244 22.83 -8.02 7.09
CA LEU A 244 23.18 -9.37 6.64
C LEU A 244 22.69 -10.39 7.66
N SER A 245 22.20 -11.55 7.22
CA SER A 245 21.82 -12.63 8.13
C SER A 245 22.98 -13.12 9.00
N SER A 246 24.21 -13.02 8.49
CA SER A 246 25.46 -13.32 9.21
C SER A 246 25.90 -12.22 10.17
N ALA A 247 25.35 -11.00 10.06
CA ALA A 247 25.67 -9.85 10.91
C ALA A 247 24.39 -9.04 11.24
N PRO A 248 23.43 -9.63 11.99
CA PRO A 248 22.10 -9.06 12.18
C PRO A 248 22.05 -7.78 13.03
N SER A 249 23.17 -7.41 13.66
CA SER A 249 23.30 -6.17 14.44
C SER A 249 23.97 -5.04 13.66
N THR A 250 24.38 -5.27 12.40
CA THR A 250 25.10 -4.28 11.59
C THR A 250 24.21 -3.77 10.47
N ARG A 251 23.72 -2.54 10.61
CA ARG A 251 22.83 -1.91 9.63
C ARG A 251 23.60 -1.55 8.35
N LEU A 252 23.02 -1.86 7.19
CA LEU A 252 23.56 -1.55 5.87
C LEU A 252 23.03 -0.20 5.38
N PRO A 253 23.86 0.63 4.73
CA PRO A 253 23.42 1.90 4.18
C PRO A 253 22.58 1.72 2.91
N PHE A 254 21.69 2.68 2.67
CA PHE A 254 20.86 2.78 1.45
C PHE A 254 20.53 4.26 1.17
N HIS A 255 19.91 4.56 0.03
CA HIS A 255 19.50 5.92 -0.31
C HIS A 255 17.99 6.08 -0.29
N VAL A 256 17.50 7.12 0.39
CA VAL A 256 16.12 7.60 0.22
C VAL A 256 16.13 8.64 -0.89
N ILE A 257 15.30 8.46 -1.91
CA ILE A 257 15.28 9.34 -3.09
C ILE A 257 13.94 10.06 -3.29
N ALA A 258 12.88 9.64 -2.61
CA ALA A 258 11.58 10.31 -2.65
C ALA A 258 10.84 10.18 -1.31
N SER A 259 9.92 11.11 -1.09
CA SER A 259 8.90 11.09 -0.04
C SER A 259 7.50 11.16 -0.66
N ASP A 260 6.49 11.46 0.16
CA ASP A 260 5.06 11.50 -0.24
C ASP A 260 4.80 12.38 -1.47
N ALA A 261 5.53 13.48 -1.60
CA ALA A 261 5.32 14.47 -2.67
C ALA A 261 6.16 14.21 -3.94
N GLY A 262 6.94 13.13 -3.97
CA GLY A 262 7.84 12.79 -5.09
C GLY A 262 9.32 12.87 -4.71
N LEU A 263 10.19 13.00 -5.70
CA LEU A 263 11.64 12.99 -5.52
C LEU A 263 12.13 14.08 -4.54
N LEU A 264 13.13 13.73 -3.75
CA LEU A 264 13.92 14.67 -2.97
C LEU A 264 14.84 15.48 -3.91
N SER A 265 15.28 16.66 -3.47
CA SER A 265 16.24 17.47 -4.23
C SER A 265 17.61 16.78 -4.38
N VAL A 266 18.01 15.97 -3.41
CA VAL A 266 19.19 15.11 -3.43
C VAL A 266 18.89 13.77 -2.74
N PRO A 267 19.51 12.66 -3.17
CA PRO A 267 19.43 11.40 -2.43
C PRO A 267 19.94 11.57 -1.00
N ASN A 268 19.14 11.14 -0.02
CA ASN A 268 19.56 11.10 1.38
C ASN A 268 20.10 9.71 1.71
N LYS A 269 21.42 9.62 1.86
CA LYS A 269 22.07 8.38 2.31
C LYS A 269 21.77 8.15 3.79
N GLN A 270 21.04 7.09 4.10
CA GLN A 270 20.85 6.67 5.48
C GLN A 270 22.13 6.02 5.97
N VAL A 271 22.83 6.72 6.86
CA VAL A 271 23.98 6.24 7.61
C VAL A 271 23.53 6.11 9.06
N PHE A 272 23.70 4.93 9.62
CA PHE A 272 23.31 4.66 10.99
C PHE A 272 24.54 4.87 11.88
N ASP A 273 24.68 6.07 12.43
CA ASP A 273 25.59 6.32 13.53
C ASP A 273 24.89 5.88 14.83
N ASP A 274 25.64 5.25 15.75
CA ASP A 274 25.11 4.81 17.04
C ASP A 274 24.58 6.04 17.84
N PHE A 275 23.28 6.05 18.16
CA PHE A 275 22.49 6.95 19.06
C PHE A 275 21.52 7.97 18.39
N PRO A 276 20.39 8.32 19.06
CA PRO A 276 19.08 8.34 18.42
C PRO A 276 18.48 9.74 18.33
N ASP A 277 18.20 10.21 17.12
CA ASP A 277 17.20 11.25 16.91
C ASP A 277 15.86 10.60 16.59
N LEU A 278 15.22 10.09 17.65
CA LEU A 278 13.79 9.82 17.66
C LEU A 278 13.10 11.17 17.79
N ILE A 279 12.38 11.63 16.76
CA ILE A 279 11.12 12.38 16.81
C ILE A 279 10.77 12.84 15.37
N ASN A 280 9.52 12.55 14.97
CA ASN A 280 8.82 12.96 13.73
C ASN A 280 8.86 12.02 12.51
N HIS A 281 8.41 10.78 12.62
CA HIS A 281 8.05 9.97 11.44
C HIS A 281 6.59 9.52 11.55
N LEU A 282 5.70 10.29 10.91
CA LEU A 282 4.30 9.95 10.67
C LEU A 282 4.19 9.09 9.39
N MET A 283 3.20 8.19 9.38
CA MET A 283 2.50 7.48 8.29
C MET A 283 2.79 7.88 6.83
N ASN A 284 4.02 7.71 6.35
CA ASN A 284 4.45 8.30 5.06
C ASN A 284 5.16 7.28 4.15
N PRO A 285 4.71 7.07 2.90
CA PRO A 285 5.46 6.28 1.92
C PRO A 285 6.86 6.85 1.63
N ARG A 286 7.85 5.96 1.58
CA ARG A 286 9.27 6.28 1.30
C ARG A 286 9.81 5.43 0.16
N LEU A 287 10.65 6.04 -0.67
CA LEU A 287 11.30 5.34 -1.79
C LEU A 287 12.80 5.15 -1.53
N PHE A 288 13.25 3.91 -1.68
CA PHE A 288 14.62 3.49 -1.42
C PHE A 288 15.30 3.07 -2.72
N VAL A 289 16.58 3.39 -2.88
CA VAL A 289 17.48 2.88 -3.93
C VAL A 289 18.75 2.31 -3.32
#